data_AF-A0A1T4P8C7-F1
#
_entry.id   AF-A0A1T4P8C7-F1
#
_cell.length_a   1.000
_cell.length_b   1.000
_cell.length_c   1.000
_cell.angle_alpha   90.00
_cell.angle_beta   90.00
_cell.angle_gamma   90.00
#
_symmetry.space_group_name_H-M   'P 1'
#
loop_
_entity.id
_entity.type
_entity.pdbx_description
1 polymer ?
#
loop_
_entity_poly.entity_id
_entity_poly.type
_entity_poly.pdbx_seq_one_letter_code
_entity_poly.pdbx_strand_id
1 'polypeptide(L)'
;MSRATIDEARSLIRKKKYSNAIVLLEGVRELYRNSFDYYLVLGIACLYSRDYGNSYRNFDEARHIKVQNVDLLLGQAALYLVRGDTSTAIGYYLDILDLEPENKKAKAALEFVRSKGDYETIVKWTDTGKIEEFYPEVAEKKGVWPLVFSIFAGGFAALAILFCMNLSKARQNAQRADLSELDLTASDKSVLQEKDLSGGVYKYILSDSQITQAYEKAKFYFQNYRDNSSRVEINRILNSNASQTIKSKSELLISYFEEPSFDSFSSRPEENFTYSTVAAEPALYADCWVVWSGRISNAKTENGVFSCDLLVGYENLERVDGIVPVIFDVVPKIEGDRAVKILAQVKLKDGKLCLFGRSVYQPLRKN
;
A
#
# COMPACT_ATOMS: atom_id res chain seq x y z
N MET A 1 9.12 -10.70 -18.98
CA MET A 1 7.96 -11.41 -19.55
C MET A 1 6.65 -10.91 -18.97
N SER A 2 6.56 -10.64 -17.66
CA SER A 2 5.32 -10.19 -17.03
C SER A 2 4.72 -8.90 -17.65
N ARG A 3 5.53 -7.88 -17.89
CA ARG A 3 4.99 -6.63 -18.47
C ARG A 3 4.46 -6.80 -19.91
N ALA A 4 5.03 -7.74 -20.69
CA ALA A 4 4.71 -7.90 -22.10
C ALA A 4 3.30 -8.48 -22.34
N THR A 5 2.86 -9.45 -21.53
CA THR A 5 1.50 -10.02 -21.67
C THR A 5 0.42 -9.01 -21.28
N ILE A 6 0.66 -8.20 -20.25
CA ILE A 6 -0.25 -7.11 -19.87
C ILE A 6 -0.32 -6.09 -21.01
N ASP A 7 0.82 -5.69 -21.59
CA ASP A 7 0.83 -4.72 -22.69
C ASP A 7 0.17 -5.27 -23.97
N GLU A 8 0.29 -6.57 -24.24
CA GLU A 8 -0.43 -7.27 -25.31
C GLU A 8 -1.94 -7.31 -25.04
N ALA A 9 -2.35 -7.64 -23.82
CA ALA A 9 -3.76 -7.62 -23.43
C ALA A 9 -4.34 -6.20 -23.55
N ARG A 10 -3.60 -5.16 -23.14
CA ARG A 10 -3.98 -3.76 -23.36
C ARG A 10 -4.16 -3.46 -24.85
N SER A 11 -3.29 -3.98 -25.71
CA SER A 11 -3.40 -3.86 -27.18
C SER A 11 -4.64 -4.57 -27.73
N LEU A 12 -4.97 -5.77 -27.22
CA LEU A 12 -6.18 -6.50 -27.58
C LEU A 12 -7.45 -5.76 -27.16
N ILE A 13 -7.48 -5.18 -25.95
CA ILE A 13 -8.61 -4.37 -25.47
C ILE A 13 -8.81 -3.13 -26.37
N ARG A 14 -7.74 -2.42 -26.75
CA ARG A 14 -7.83 -1.29 -27.70
C ARG A 14 -8.39 -1.71 -29.06
N LYS A 15 -8.08 -2.92 -29.50
CA LYS A 15 -8.64 -3.53 -30.73
C LYS A 15 -10.05 -4.10 -30.53
N LYS A 16 -10.69 -3.87 -29.38
CA LYS A 16 -11.99 -4.40 -28.97
C LYS A 16 -12.07 -5.94 -28.94
N LYS A 17 -10.91 -6.62 -28.84
CA LYS A 17 -10.81 -8.08 -28.75
C LYS A 17 -10.78 -8.52 -27.28
N TYR A 18 -11.85 -8.22 -26.54
CA TYR A 18 -11.90 -8.41 -25.09
C TYR A 18 -11.77 -9.88 -24.68
N SER A 19 -12.49 -10.80 -25.33
CA SER A 19 -12.42 -12.24 -25.04
C SER A 19 -10.99 -12.80 -25.21
N ASN A 20 -10.27 -12.33 -26.23
CA ASN A 20 -8.89 -12.75 -26.44
C ASN A 20 -7.95 -12.18 -25.36
N ALA A 21 -8.19 -10.95 -24.91
CA ALA A 21 -7.44 -10.35 -23.79
C ALA A 21 -7.68 -11.12 -22.49
N ILE A 22 -8.93 -11.54 -22.23
CA ILE A 22 -9.30 -12.33 -21.06
C ILE A 22 -8.61 -13.69 -21.10
N VAL A 23 -8.75 -14.46 -22.18
CA VAL A 23 -8.09 -15.77 -22.33
C VAL A 23 -6.58 -15.66 -22.14
N LEU A 24 -5.96 -14.63 -22.72
CA LEU A 24 -4.53 -14.37 -22.59
C LEU A 24 -4.13 -14.11 -21.13
N LEU A 25 -4.88 -13.28 -20.40
CA LEU A 25 -4.60 -12.91 -19.01
C LEU A 25 -4.94 -14.04 -18.02
N GLU A 26 -6.00 -14.81 -18.27
CA GLU A 26 -6.37 -15.96 -17.43
C GLU A 26 -5.33 -17.07 -17.53
N GLY A 27 -4.81 -17.32 -18.73
CA GLY A 27 -3.76 -18.32 -18.96
C GLY A 27 -2.45 -18.03 -18.21
N VAL A 28 -2.27 -16.79 -17.71
CA VAL A 28 -1.08 -16.37 -16.95
C VAL A 28 -1.40 -15.93 -15.52
N ARG A 29 -2.62 -16.17 -15.02
CA ARG A 29 -3.11 -15.66 -13.72
C ARG A 29 -2.14 -15.91 -12.56
N GLU A 30 -1.61 -17.12 -12.46
CA GLU A 30 -0.69 -17.50 -11.39
C GLU A 30 0.63 -16.70 -11.39
N LEU A 31 1.03 -16.15 -12.54
CA LEU A 31 2.27 -15.39 -12.69
C LEU A 31 2.15 -13.92 -12.22
N TYR A 32 0.93 -13.41 -12.03
CA TYR A 32 0.66 -12.01 -11.69
C TYR A 32 -0.08 -11.82 -10.39
N ARG A 33 0.06 -12.77 -9.46
CA ARG A 33 -0.48 -12.66 -8.11
C ARG A 33 -0.01 -11.34 -7.47
N ASN A 34 -0.93 -10.61 -6.85
CA ASN A 34 -0.71 -9.28 -6.24
C ASN A 34 -0.23 -8.18 -7.21
N SER A 35 -0.44 -8.34 -8.53
CA SER A 35 -0.12 -7.29 -9.50
C SER A 35 -1.33 -6.39 -9.74
N PHE A 36 -1.25 -5.15 -9.25
CA PHE A 36 -2.26 -4.11 -9.51
C PHE A 36 -2.64 -4.01 -11.00
N ASP A 37 -1.63 -3.85 -11.87
CA ASP A 37 -1.82 -3.64 -13.30
C ASP A 37 -2.53 -4.83 -13.98
N TYR A 38 -2.26 -6.06 -13.54
CA TYR A 38 -2.91 -7.25 -14.07
C TYR A 38 -4.41 -7.25 -13.74
N TYR A 39 -4.74 -7.08 -12.45
CA TYR A 39 -6.13 -7.09 -11.99
C TYR A 39 -6.93 -5.93 -12.55
N LEU A 40 -6.32 -4.75 -12.64
CA LEU A 40 -6.95 -3.60 -13.28
C LEU A 40 -7.25 -3.90 -14.76
N VAL A 41 -6.26 -4.37 -15.54
CA VAL A 41 -6.44 -4.60 -16.98
C VAL A 41 -7.41 -5.75 -17.26
N LEU A 42 -7.37 -6.84 -16.48
CA LEU A 42 -8.35 -7.93 -16.60
C LEU A 42 -9.76 -7.47 -16.20
N GLY A 43 -9.88 -6.70 -15.12
CA GLY A 43 -11.14 -6.12 -14.67
C GLY A 43 -11.77 -5.20 -15.73
N ILE A 44 -10.94 -4.41 -16.41
CA ILE A 44 -11.35 -3.59 -17.56
C ILE A 44 -11.78 -4.48 -18.74
N ALA A 45 -11.01 -5.51 -19.09
CA ALA A 45 -11.37 -6.42 -20.18
C ALA A 45 -12.73 -7.10 -19.95
N CYS A 46 -12.97 -7.58 -18.72
CA CYS A 46 -14.24 -8.15 -18.30
C CYS A 46 -15.38 -7.13 -18.30
N LEU A 47 -15.12 -5.89 -17.87
CA LEU A 47 -16.11 -4.81 -17.87
C LEU A 47 -16.61 -4.54 -19.30
N TYR A 48 -15.69 -4.42 -20.24
CA TYR A 48 -15.99 -4.23 -21.66
C TYR A 48 -16.59 -5.47 -22.34
N SER A 49 -16.25 -6.68 -21.89
CA SER A 49 -16.91 -7.91 -22.35
C SER A 49 -18.28 -8.15 -21.71
N ARG A 50 -18.76 -7.22 -20.86
CA ARG A 50 -20.01 -7.30 -20.07
C ARG A 50 -20.05 -8.47 -19.08
N ASP A 51 -18.87 -9.00 -18.74
CA ASP A 51 -18.71 -9.95 -17.66
C ASP A 51 -18.53 -9.20 -16.33
N TYR A 52 -19.63 -8.60 -15.86
CA TYR A 52 -19.64 -7.75 -14.66
C TYR A 52 -19.30 -8.52 -13.37
N GLY A 53 -19.54 -9.83 -13.37
CA GLY A 53 -19.19 -10.71 -12.26
C GLY A 53 -17.67 -10.81 -12.11
N ASN A 54 -16.96 -11.16 -13.18
CA ASN A 54 -15.50 -11.24 -13.16
C ASN A 54 -14.84 -9.86 -13.09
N SER A 55 -15.44 -8.83 -13.69
CA SER A 55 -14.94 -7.45 -13.57
C SER A 55 -14.92 -6.97 -12.12
N TYR A 56 -16.02 -7.15 -11.37
CA TYR A 56 -16.09 -6.77 -9.96
C TYR A 56 -15.01 -7.44 -9.13
N ARG A 57 -14.81 -8.76 -9.30
CA ARG A 57 -13.79 -9.51 -8.56
C ARG A 57 -12.40 -8.96 -8.81
N ASN A 58 -12.05 -8.73 -10.07
CA ASN A 58 -10.72 -8.23 -10.41
C ASN A 58 -10.50 -6.77 -9.93
N PHE A 59 -11.53 -5.92 -9.94
CA PHE A 59 -11.40 -4.58 -9.36
C PHE A 59 -11.31 -4.61 -7.83
N ASP A 60 -12.02 -5.50 -7.15
CA ASP A 60 -11.86 -5.67 -5.69
C ASP A 60 -10.42 -6.10 -5.33
N GLU A 61 -9.86 -7.06 -6.07
CA GLU A 61 -8.45 -7.45 -5.93
C GLU A 61 -7.50 -6.26 -6.18
N ALA A 62 -7.75 -5.47 -7.21
CA ALA A 62 -6.97 -4.26 -7.46
C ALA A 62 -7.13 -3.21 -6.34
N ARG A 63 -8.29 -3.15 -5.67
CA ARG A 63 -8.62 -2.20 -4.59
C ARG A 63 -7.92 -2.53 -3.28
N HIS A 64 -7.75 -3.81 -2.97
CA HIS A 64 -6.93 -4.26 -1.83
C HIS A 64 -5.47 -3.87 -1.97
N ILE A 65 -5.04 -3.69 -3.22
CA ILE A 65 -3.71 -3.26 -3.56
C ILE A 65 -3.69 -1.72 -3.51
N LYS A 66 -4.25 -1.05 -4.53
CA LYS A 66 -4.35 0.43 -4.56
C LYS A 66 -5.77 0.90 -4.35
N VAL A 67 -6.00 1.59 -3.23
CA VAL A 67 -7.32 2.11 -2.86
C VAL A 67 -7.74 3.34 -3.71
N GLN A 68 -6.80 4.18 -4.15
CA GLN A 68 -7.08 5.49 -4.80
C GLN A 68 -6.58 5.59 -6.24
N ASN A 69 -6.75 4.52 -7.03
CA ASN A 69 -6.47 4.60 -8.46
C ASN A 69 -7.73 5.04 -9.24
N VAL A 70 -7.61 6.05 -10.11
CA VAL A 70 -8.73 6.64 -10.86
C VAL A 70 -9.35 5.67 -11.85
N ASP A 71 -8.54 4.90 -12.59
CA ASP A 71 -9.06 3.91 -13.54
C ASP A 71 -9.82 2.80 -12.82
N LEU A 72 -9.30 2.36 -11.67
CA LEU A 72 -9.98 1.41 -10.80
C LEU A 72 -11.31 1.96 -10.29
N LEU A 73 -11.31 3.18 -9.76
CA LEU A 73 -12.50 3.85 -9.25
C LEU A 73 -13.55 4.03 -10.35
N LEU A 74 -13.15 4.45 -11.55
CA LEU A 74 -14.03 4.56 -12.73
C LEU A 74 -14.64 3.20 -13.07
N GLY A 75 -13.83 2.13 -13.04
CA GLY A 75 -14.30 0.77 -13.27
C GLY A 75 -15.31 0.30 -12.21
N GLN A 76 -15.09 0.61 -10.94
CA GLN A 76 -16.02 0.29 -9.86
C GLN A 76 -17.31 1.11 -9.94
N ALA A 77 -17.22 2.42 -10.18
CA ALA A 77 -18.37 3.30 -10.39
C ALA A 77 -19.27 2.81 -11.53
N ALA A 78 -18.64 2.45 -12.66
CA ALA A 78 -19.32 1.91 -13.82
C ALA A 78 -20.08 0.61 -13.52
N LEU A 79 -19.50 -0.30 -12.71
CA LEU A 79 -20.18 -1.53 -12.30
C LEU A 79 -21.44 -1.27 -11.48
N TYR A 80 -21.40 -0.32 -10.54
CA TYR A 80 -22.57 0.06 -9.76
C TYR A 80 -23.62 0.75 -10.64
N LEU A 81 -23.18 1.60 -11.58
CA LEU A 81 -24.08 2.26 -12.51
C LEU A 81 -24.84 1.26 -13.39
N VAL A 82 -24.14 0.29 -13.99
CA VAL A 82 -24.77 -0.73 -14.85
C VAL A 82 -25.74 -1.63 -14.07
N ARG A 83 -25.50 -1.83 -12.77
CA ARG A 83 -26.42 -2.56 -11.88
C ARG A 83 -27.64 -1.75 -11.45
N GLY A 84 -27.73 -0.48 -11.84
CA GLY A 84 -28.80 0.42 -11.43
C GLY A 84 -28.63 0.99 -10.01
N ASP A 85 -27.51 0.68 -9.35
CA ASP A 85 -27.17 1.25 -8.04
C ASP A 85 -26.51 2.62 -8.25
N THR A 86 -27.35 3.57 -8.67
CA THR A 86 -26.95 4.94 -8.96
C THR A 86 -26.43 5.66 -7.72
N SER A 87 -26.94 5.31 -6.53
CA SER A 87 -26.51 5.92 -5.27
C SER A 87 -25.05 5.61 -4.97
N THR A 88 -24.67 4.32 -5.05
CA THR A 88 -23.27 3.92 -4.85
C THR A 88 -22.38 4.43 -5.99
N ALA A 89 -22.87 4.39 -7.24
CA ALA A 89 -22.13 4.89 -8.39
C ALA A 89 -21.81 6.38 -8.28
N ILE A 90 -22.77 7.21 -7.86
CA ILE A 90 -22.56 8.65 -7.59
C ILE A 90 -21.45 8.82 -6.55
N GLY A 91 -21.47 8.05 -5.46
CA GLY A 91 -20.42 8.09 -4.43
C GLY A 91 -19.03 7.88 -5.01
N TYR A 92 -18.85 6.84 -5.83
CA TYR A 92 -17.59 6.59 -6.50
C TYR A 92 -17.19 7.66 -7.52
N TYR A 93 -18.13 8.23 -8.29
CA TYR A 93 -17.80 9.31 -9.23
C TYR A 93 -17.40 10.60 -8.52
N LEU A 94 -17.98 10.88 -7.35
CA LEU A 94 -17.55 11.99 -6.51
C LEU A 94 -16.15 11.73 -5.94
N ASP A 95 -15.87 10.52 -5.43
CA ASP A 95 -14.51 10.12 -4.98
C ASP A 95 -13.47 10.30 -6.10
N ILE A 96 -13.86 10.11 -7.37
CA ILE A 96 -12.97 10.33 -8.53
C ILE A 96 -12.74 11.82 -8.79
N LEU A 97 -13.79 12.65 -8.72
CA LEU A 97 -13.64 14.10 -8.89
C LEU A 97 -12.86 14.75 -7.75
N ASP A 98 -12.87 14.13 -6.56
CA ASP A 98 -12.01 14.53 -5.45
C ASP A 98 -10.52 14.27 -5.77
N LEU A 99 -10.20 13.19 -6.51
CA LEU A 99 -8.84 12.89 -6.97
C LEU A 99 -8.44 13.66 -8.24
N GLU A 100 -9.36 13.79 -9.20
CA GLU A 100 -9.17 14.46 -10.50
C GLU A 100 -10.39 15.34 -10.84
N PRO A 101 -10.38 16.65 -10.48
CA PRO A 101 -11.53 17.53 -10.66
C PRO A 101 -11.96 17.75 -12.11
N GLU A 102 -11.04 17.61 -13.07
CA GLU A 102 -11.30 17.76 -14.51
C GLU A 102 -11.57 16.43 -15.23
N ASN A 103 -11.81 15.35 -14.47
CA ASN A 103 -12.11 14.05 -15.05
C ASN A 103 -13.43 14.08 -15.83
N LYS A 104 -13.32 14.11 -17.16
CA LYS A 104 -14.46 14.26 -18.07
C LYS A 104 -15.47 13.12 -17.93
N LYS A 105 -14.99 11.89 -17.69
CA LYS A 105 -15.86 10.70 -17.57
C LYS A 105 -16.73 10.78 -16.33
N ALA A 106 -16.14 11.16 -15.18
CA ALA A 106 -16.89 11.32 -13.95
C ALA A 106 -17.92 12.47 -14.04
N LYS A 107 -17.56 13.64 -14.60
CA LYS A 107 -18.51 14.74 -14.83
C LYS A 107 -19.68 14.30 -15.73
N ALA A 108 -19.37 13.63 -16.84
CA ALA A 108 -20.38 13.14 -17.78
C ALA A 108 -21.30 12.08 -17.16
N ALA A 109 -20.74 11.15 -16.37
CA ALA A 109 -21.52 10.12 -15.69
C ALA A 109 -22.50 10.72 -14.67
N LEU A 110 -22.09 11.74 -13.90
CA LEU A 110 -22.97 12.43 -12.97
C LEU A 110 -24.08 13.22 -13.67
N GLU A 111 -23.77 13.90 -14.79
CA GLU A 111 -24.78 14.58 -15.60
C GLU A 111 -25.79 13.59 -16.20
N PHE A 112 -25.31 12.43 -16.66
CA PHE A 112 -26.15 11.34 -17.12
C PHE A 112 -27.07 10.83 -16.01
N VAL A 113 -26.55 10.50 -14.82
CA VAL A 113 -27.38 10.01 -13.71
C VAL A 113 -28.41 11.06 -13.27
N ARG A 114 -28.05 12.34 -13.28
CA ARG A 114 -28.97 13.44 -12.93
C ARG A 114 -30.14 13.60 -13.91
N SER A 115 -29.88 13.43 -15.21
CA SER A 115 -30.87 13.70 -16.27
C SER A 115 -31.61 12.46 -16.76
N LYS A 116 -30.98 11.29 -16.66
CA LYS A 116 -31.32 10.03 -17.34
C LYS A 116 -30.97 8.79 -16.49
N GLY A 117 -30.84 8.95 -15.17
CA GLY A 117 -30.41 7.89 -14.25
C GLY A 117 -31.50 6.92 -13.82
N ASP A 118 -32.66 6.88 -14.48
CA ASP A 118 -33.65 5.83 -14.23
C ASP A 118 -33.14 4.48 -14.75
N TYR A 119 -33.61 3.40 -14.12
CA TYR A 119 -33.13 2.05 -14.40
C TYR A 119 -33.38 1.62 -15.86
N GLU A 120 -34.51 2.00 -16.45
CA GLU A 120 -34.86 1.63 -17.82
C GLU A 120 -33.89 2.28 -18.83
N THR A 121 -33.57 3.56 -18.62
CA THR A 121 -32.58 4.27 -19.43
C THR A 121 -31.18 3.69 -19.26
N ILE A 122 -30.76 3.32 -18.05
CA ILE A 122 -29.48 2.67 -17.78
C ILE A 122 -29.38 1.33 -18.51
N VAL A 123 -30.42 0.49 -18.44
CA VAL A 123 -30.47 -0.80 -19.16
C VAL A 123 -30.34 -0.58 -20.67
N LYS A 124 -31.11 0.37 -21.22
CA LYS A 124 -31.03 0.71 -22.65
C LYS A 124 -29.63 1.20 -23.07
N TRP A 125 -28.97 2.01 -22.24
CA TRP A 125 -27.60 2.49 -22.51
C TRP A 125 -26.57 1.37 -22.39
N THR A 126 -26.80 0.42 -21.48
CA THR A 126 -25.99 -0.79 -21.35
C THR A 126 -26.12 -1.68 -22.58
N ASP A 127 -27.35 -1.94 -23.03
CA ASP A 127 -27.61 -2.76 -24.21
C ASP A 127 -26.99 -2.17 -25.48
N THR A 128 -27.19 -0.86 -25.68
CA THR A 128 -26.65 -0.12 -26.83
C THR A 128 -25.14 0.17 -26.75
N GLY A 129 -24.49 -0.14 -25.63
CA GLY A 129 -23.05 0.10 -25.41
C GLY A 129 -22.68 1.56 -25.15
N LYS A 130 -23.66 2.48 -25.09
CA LYS A 130 -23.40 3.90 -24.78
C LYS A 130 -22.85 4.10 -23.37
N ILE A 131 -23.18 3.21 -22.44
CA ILE A 131 -22.70 3.26 -21.06
C ILE A 131 -21.16 3.16 -20.95
N GLU A 132 -20.50 2.61 -21.98
CA GLU A 132 -19.04 2.45 -22.04
C GLU A 132 -18.28 3.78 -22.07
N GLU A 133 -18.95 4.90 -22.37
CA GLU A 133 -18.36 6.24 -22.31
C GLU A 133 -17.80 6.57 -20.91
N PHE A 134 -18.42 6.02 -19.87
CA PHE A 134 -18.04 6.22 -18.47
C PHE A 134 -17.00 5.23 -17.96
N TYR A 135 -16.59 4.27 -18.79
CA TYR A 135 -15.61 3.24 -18.40
C TYR A 135 -14.18 3.79 -18.45
N PRO A 136 -13.26 3.24 -17.64
CA PRO A 136 -11.84 3.58 -17.69
C PRO A 136 -11.23 3.24 -19.05
N GLU A 137 -10.35 4.11 -19.52
CA GLU A 137 -9.60 3.85 -20.75
C GLU A 137 -8.33 3.04 -20.44
N VAL A 138 -7.96 2.14 -21.36
CA VAL A 138 -6.69 1.42 -21.22
C VAL A 138 -5.56 2.34 -21.70
N ALA A 139 -4.95 3.06 -20.75
CA ALA A 139 -3.89 4.03 -21.02
C ALA A 139 -2.77 3.44 -21.90
N GLU A 140 -2.35 4.21 -22.91
CA GLU A 140 -1.11 3.94 -23.64
C GLU A 140 0.08 4.31 -22.76
N LYS A 141 0.98 3.36 -22.50
CA LYS A 141 2.37 3.76 -22.32
C LYS A 141 2.86 4.23 -23.69
N LYS A 142 3.06 5.54 -23.86
CA LYS A 142 3.91 6.07 -24.92
C LYS A 142 5.31 5.50 -24.72
N GLY A 143 5.58 4.35 -25.34
CA GLY A 143 6.87 3.70 -25.33
C GLY A 143 7.83 4.45 -26.25
N VAL A 144 8.97 4.84 -25.71
CA VAL A 144 10.14 5.21 -26.51
C VAL A 144 10.61 3.92 -27.22
N TRP A 145 10.60 3.88 -28.56
CA TRP A 145 10.93 2.68 -29.37
C TRP A 145 12.46 2.69 -29.77
N PRO A 146 13.06 1.60 -30.33
CA PRO A 146 14.10 0.72 -29.76
C PRO A 146 15.22 0.38 -30.79
N LEU A 147 16.11 -0.61 -30.56
CA LEU A 147 16.74 -1.42 -31.65
C LEU A 147 17.62 -2.62 -31.16
N VAL A 148 17.41 -3.77 -31.83
CA VAL A 148 18.27 -4.95 -32.14
C VAL A 148 18.38 -6.19 -31.21
N PHE A 149 17.83 -7.26 -31.76
CA PHE A 149 17.89 -8.71 -31.53
C PHE A 149 19.30 -9.32 -31.72
N SER A 150 19.78 -10.17 -30.80
CA SER A 150 19.74 -11.65 -30.88
C SER A 150 20.75 -12.36 -31.81
N ILE A 151 22.05 -12.29 -31.48
CA ILE A 151 23.06 -13.28 -31.96
C ILE A 151 23.67 -14.10 -30.79
N PHE A 152 23.50 -13.69 -29.52
CA PHE A 152 24.32 -14.22 -28.42
C PHE A 152 23.75 -15.44 -27.64
N ALA A 153 22.76 -16.18 -28.16
CA ALA A 153 21.97 -17.14 -27.36
C ALA A 153 22.76 -18.28 -26.66
N GLY A 154 23.83 -18.80 -27.26
CA GLY A 154 24.65 -19.88 -26.66
C GLY A 154 25.60 -19.40 -25.56
N GLY A 155 26.24 -18.26 -25.77
CA GLY A 155 27.02 -17.57 -24.73
C GLY A 155 26.11 -16.98 -23.65
N PHE A 156 24.86 -16.64 -23.99
CA PHE A 156 23.86 -16.09 -23.09
C PHE A 156 23.45 -17.05 -21.99
N ALA A 157 23.51 -18.37 -22.14
CA ALA A 157 23.09 -19.25 -21.05
C ALA A 157 24.10 -19.20 -19.89
N ALA A 158 25.40 -19.30 -20.21
CA ALA A 158 26.48 -19.16 -19.23
C ALA A 158 26.60 -17.72 -18.70
N LEU A 159 26.47 -16.73 -19.60
CA LEU A 159 26.40 -15.32 -19.22
C LEU A 159 25.13 -14.98 -18.46
N ALA A 160 23.99 -15.64 -18.66
CA ALA A 160 22.74 -15.39 -17.93
C ALA A 160 22.79 -15.98 -16.53
N ILE A 161 23.49 -17.10 -16.32
CA ILE A 161 23.76 -17.61 -14.97
C ILE A 161 24.69 -16.64 -14.23
N LEU A 162 25.80 -16.24 -14.87
CA LEU A 162 26.70 -15.22 -14.33
C LEU A 162 26.01 -13.85 -14.15
N PHE A 163 25.12 -13.46 -15.05
CA PHE A 163 24.35 -12.21 -15.02
C PHE A 163 23.16 -12.31 -14.07
N CYS A 164 22.60 -13.48 -13.76
CA CYS A 164 21.62 -13.65 -12.68
C CYS A 164 22.30 -13.60 -11.31
N MET A 165 23.51 -14.16 -11.18
CA MET A 165 24.36 -13.98 -10.00
C MET A 165 24.85 -12.52 -9.88
N ASN A 166 25.14 -11.84 -10.99
CA ASN A 166 25.47 -10.42 -11.00
C ASN A 166 24.25 -9.49 -10.92
N LEU A 167 23.06 -9.87 -11.36
CA LEU A 167 21.80 -9.11 -11.23
C LEU A 167 21.24 -9.26 -9.84
N SER A 168 21.38 -10.41 -9.19
CA SER A 168 21.10 -10.53 -7.76
C SER A 168 22.07 -9.64 -6.97
N LYS A 169 23.36 -9.60 -7.32
CA LYS A 169 24.30 -8.59 -6.78
C LYS A 169 23.97 -7.14 -7.18
N ALA A 170 23.55 -6.87 -8.41
CA ALA A 170 23.25 -5.52 -8.91
C ALA A 170 21.91 -4.98 -8.40
N ARG A 171 20.94 -5.87 -8.13
CA ARG A 171 19.67 -5.55 -7.46
C ARG A 171 19.85 -5.43 -5.94
N GLN A 172 20.85 -6.12 -5.37
CA GLN A 172 21.35 -5.81 -4.02
C GLN A 172 22.15 -4.50 -3.96
N ASN A 173 22.76 -4.08 -5.08
CA ASN A 173 23.53 -2.83 -5.19
C ASN A 173 22.71 -1.64 -5.70
N ALA A 174 21.43 -1.80 -6.03
CA ALA A 174 20.56 -0.66 -6.29
C ALA A 174 20.20 -0.03 -4.95
N GLN A 175 21.13 0.76 -4.42
CA GLN A 175 20.91 1.55 -3.22
C GLN A 175 19.71 2.47 -3.45
N ARG A 176 18.74 2.41 -2.54
CA ARG A 176 17.54 3.26 -2.51
C ARG A 176 17.91 4.74 -2.50
N ALA A 177 18.94 5.11 -1.73
CA ALA A 177 19.45 6.47 -1.64
C ALA A 177 20.95 6.46 -1.33
N ASP A 178 21.64 7.56 -1.66
CA ASP A 178 23.01 7.80 -1.19
C ASP A 178 22.98 8.12 0.31
N LEU A 179 23.70 7.32 1.11
CA LEU A 179 23.79 7.48 2.57
C LEU A 179 25.21 7.83 3.02
N SER A 180 26.05 8.34 2.12
CA SER A 180 27.45 8.69 2.43
C SER A 180 27.57 9.66 3.62
N GLU A 181 26.66 10.62 3.75
CA GLU A 181 26.59 11.55 4.89
C GLU A 181 26.31 10.84 6.23
N LEU A 182 25.68 9.67 6.17
CA LEU A 182 25.33 8.85 7.33
C LEU A 182 26.42 7.82 7.67
N ASP A 183 27.51 7.73 6.90
CA ASP A 183 28.61 6.83 7.24
C ASP A 183 29.29 7.27 8.55
N LEU A 184 29.60 6.28 9.41
CA LEU A 184 30.29 6.54 10.66
C LEU A 184 31.76 6.82 10.38
N THR A 185 32.18 8.06 10.62
CA THR A 185 33.56 8.51 10.48
C THR A 185 34.45 7.91 11.58
N ALA A 186 35.78 8.03 11.42
CA ALA A 186 36.72 7.59 12.45
C ALA A 186 36.48 8.31 13.81
N SER A 187 36.09 9.59 13.78
CA SER A 187 35.72 10.33 14.98
C SER A 187 34.45 9.79 15.62
N ASP A 188 33.42 9.47 14.82
CA ASP A 188 32.17 8.90 15.36
C ASP A 188 32.42 7.56 16.05
N LYS A 189 33.24 6.70 15.42
CA LYS A 189 33.60 5.39 15.96
C LYS A 189 34.44 5.46 17.24
N SER A 190 35.10 6.59 17.50
CA SER A 190 35.86 6.79 18.74
C SER A 190 34.98 7.13 19.95
N VAL A 191 33.72 7.53 19.71
CA VAL A 191 32.74 7.89 20.76
C VAL A 191 31.35 7.36 20.38
N LEU A 192 31.18 6.04 20.50
CA LEU A 192 29.90 5.38 20.21
C LEU A 192 28.91 5.41 21.38
N GLN A 193 29.41 5.48 22.61
CA GLN A 193 28.63 5.53 23.84
C GLN A 193 28.75 6.89 24.54
N GLU A 194 27.70 7.25 25.28
CA GLU A 194 27.78 8.33 26.26
C GLU A 194 28.76 7.94 27.38
N LYS A 195 29.63 8.88 27.75
CA LYS A 195 30.64 8.67 28.81
C LYS A 195 30.06 8.84 30.20
N ASP A 196 29.03 9.66 30.33
CA ASP A 196 28.31 9.90 31.57
C ASP A 196 26.87 9.39 31.43
N LEU A 197 26.56 8.30 32.13
CA LEU A 197 25.24 7.70 32.11
C LEU A 197 24.29 8.27 33.19
N SER A 198 24.77 9.18 34.05
CA SER A 198 23.98 9.72 35.16
C SER A 198 22.90 10.71 34.72
N GLY A 199 23.06 11.31 33.53
CA GLY A 199 22.14 12.31 32.99
C GLY A 199 21.00 11.78 32.12
N GLY A 200 20.96 10.48 31.80
CA GLY A 200 20.01 9.91 30.82
C GLY A 200 19.19 8.74 31.35
N VAL A 201 17.91 8.66 30.94
CA VAL A 201 17.08 7.47 31.12
C VAL A 201 17.24 6.58 29.89
N TYR A 202 18.07 5.55 30.01
CA TYR A 202 18.32 4.59 28.94
C TYR A 202 17.51 3.32 29.17
N LYS A 203 16.79 2.87 28.13
CA LYS A 203 16.09 1.58 28.16
C LYS A 203 17.03 0.42 27.82
N TYR A 204 18.06 0.69 27.01
CA TYR A 204 19.04 -0.30 26.59
C TYR A 204 20.46 0.16 26.93
N ILE A 205 21.26 -0.74 27.51
CA ILE A 205 22.71 -0.55 27.67
C ILE A 205 23.39 -1.44 26.63
N LEU A 206 23.98 -0.81 25.63
CA LEU A 206 24.59 -1.44 24.47
C LEU A 206 26.11 -1.20 24.49
N SER A 207 26.85 -2.20 24.05
CA SER A 207 28.27 -2.07 23.73
C SER A 207 28.48 -1.37 22.37
N ASP A 208 29.70 -0.88 22.14
CA ASP A 208 30.13 -0.29 20.86
C ASP A 208 29.81 -1.18 19.65
N SER A 209 30.05 -2.49 19.80
CA SER A 209 29.77 -3.47 18.76
C SER A 209 28.27 -3.58 18.47
N GLN A 210 27.43 -3.59 19.51
CA GLN A 210 25.98 -3.65 19.37
C GLN A 210 25.40 -2.37 18.75
N ILE A 211 25.92 -1.19 19.12
CA ILE A 211 25.53 0.10 18.53
C ILE A 211 25.88 0.11 17.05
N THR A 212 27.12 -0.27 16.71
CA THR A 212 27.57 -0.37 15.31
C THR A 212 26.69 -1.34 14.52
N GLN A 213 26.41 -2.52 15.08
CA GLN A 213 25.58 -3.53 14.43
C GLN A 213 24.15 -3.04 14.19
N ALA A 214 23.53 -2.40 15.19
CA ALA A 214 22.19 -1.84 15.05
C ALA A 214 22.14 -0.76 13.97
N TYR A 215 23.15 0.13 13.94
CA TYR A 215 23.22 1.21 12.97
C TYR A 215 23.40 0.69 11.54
N GLU A 216 24.28 -0.27 11.33
CA GLU A 216 24.46 -0.92 10.02
C GLU A 216 23.23 -1.72 9.59
N LYS A 217 22.54 -2.39 10.53
CA LYS A 217 21.25 -3.04 10.23
C LYS A 217 20.19 -2.03 9.84
N ALA A 218 20.10 -0.87 10.51
CA ALA A 218 19.16 0.18 10.17
C ALA A 218 19.37 0.66 8.72
N LYS A 219 20.62 0.97 8.34
CA LYS A 219 20.97 1.35 6.97
C LYS A 219 20.66 0.22 5.98
N PHE A 220 21.04 -1.01 6.31
CA PHE A 220 20.74 -2.18 5.48
C PHE A 220 19.24 -2.34 5.23
N TYR A 221 18.42 -2.30 6.27
CA TYR A 221 16.97 -2.42 6.14
C TYR A 221 16.38 -1.29 5.30
N PHE A 222 16.79 -0.04 5.53
CA PHE A 222 16.36 1.10 4.73
C PHE A 222 16.69 0.94 3.24
N GLN A 223 17.94 0.56 2.93
CA GLN A 223 18.39 0.32 1.54
C GLN A 223 17.60 -0.82 0.87
N ASN A 224 17.09 -1.75 1.67
CA ASN A 224 16.24 -2.83 1.20
C ASN A 224 14.74 -2.49 1.22
N TYR A 225 14.32 -1.23 1.44
CA TYR A 225 12.92 -0.78 1.53
C TYR A 225 12.15 -1.39 2.72
N ARG A 226 12.85 -1.65 3.83
CA ARG A 226 12.30 -2.23 5.07
C ARG A 226 12.29 -1.19 6.19
N ASP A 227 11.49 -0.14 6.02
CA ASP A 227 11.52 1.05 6.88
C ASP A 227 11.05 0.75 8.30
N ASN A 228 10.16 -0.22 8.50
CA ASN A 228 9.73 -0.64 9.82
C ASN A 228 10.84 -1.40 10.56
N SER A 229 11.51 -2.34 9.90
CA SER A 229 12.67 -3.01 10.48
C SER A 229 13.82 -2.03 10.74
N SER A 230 14.03 -1.07 9.84
CA SER A 230 15.00 0.01 10.03
C SER A 230 14.65 0.87 11.25
N ARG A 231 13.38 1.28 11.39
CA ARG A 231 12.86 2.01 12.54
C ARG A 231 13.11 1.28 13.86
N VAL A 232 12.90 -0.03 13.91
CA VAL A 232 13.15 -0.84 15.13
C VAL A 232 14.60 -0.76 15.58
N GLU A 233 15.56 -0.88 14.65
CA GLU A 233 16.98 -0.76 14.97
C GLU A 233 17.34 0.67 15.42
N ILE A 234 16.75 1.68 14.78
CA ILE A 234 16.94 3.09 15.17
C ILE A 234 16.38 3.34 16.57
N ASN A 235 15.17 2.87 16.87
CA ASN A 235 14.57 3.03 18.20
C ASN A 235 15.42 2.37 19.28
N ARG A 236 16.05 1.22 18.98
CA ARG A 236 17.01 0.58 19.89
C ARG A 236 18.18 1.51 20.20
N ILE A 237 18.72 2.21 19.19
CA ILE A 237 19.80 3.20 19.35
C ILE A 237 19.31 4.41 20.14
N LEU A 238 18.18 5.02 19.77
CA LEU A 238 17.65 6.24 20.39
C LEU A 238 17.35 6.04 21.89
N ASN A 239 16.82 4.87 22.24
CA ASN A 239 16.52 4.48 23.62
C ASN A 239 17.73 3.85 24.35
N SER A 240 18.93 3.89 23.79
CA SER A 240 20.15 3.35 24.41
C SER A 240 21.13 4.43 24.90
N ASN A 241 22.20 3.98 25.56
CA ASN A 241 23.39 4.75 25.91
C ASN A 241 24.28 5.15 24.70
N ALA A 242 23.80 5.01 23.46
CA ALA A 242 24.53 5.51 22.28
C ALA A 242 24.77 7.03 22.37
N SER A 243 25.89 7.49 21.81
CA SER A 243 26.25 8.90 21.84
C SER A 243 25.28 9.77 21.04
N GLN A 244 25.17 11.04 21.43
CA GLN A 244 24.29 12.00 20.75
C GLN A 244 24.53 12.07 19.23
N THR A 245 25.78 11.97 18.77
CA THR A 245 26.11 11.96 17.34
C THR A 245 25.46 10.78 16.61
N ILE A 246 25.50 9.57 17.18
CA ILE A 246 24.91 8.37 16.59
C ILE A 246 23.38 8.48 16.57
N LYS A 247 22.79 9.04 17.64
CA LYS A 247 21.35 9.30 17.71
C LYS A 247 20.92 10.29 16.63
N SER A 248 21.61 11.42 16.49
CA SER A 248 21.29 12.43 15.48
C SER A 248 21.45 11.92 14.04
N LYS A 249 22.44 11.06 13.76
CA LYS A 249 22.53 10.40 12.44
C LYS A 249 21.39 9.40 12.21
N SER A 250 20.96 8.70 13.25
CA SER A 250 19.81 7.77 13.18
C SER A 250 18.49 8.53 12.93
N GLU A 251 18.31 9.71 13.54
CA GLU A 251 17.20 10.64 13.26
C GLU A 251 17.26 11.17 11.82
N LEU A 252 18.45 11.49 11.32
CA LEU A 252 18.63 11.88 9.92
C LEU A 252 18.23 10.74 8.97
N LEU A 253 18.59 9.48 9.26
CA LEU A 253 18.15 8.33 8.46
C LEU A 253 16.61 8.18 8.43
N ILE A 254 15.93 8.44 9.55
CA ILE A 254 14.45 8.45 9.61
C ILE A 254 13.85 9.43 8.60
N SER A 255 14.50 10.57 8.36
CA SER A 255 13.97 11.61 7.45
C SER A 255 13.81 11.13 6.00
N TYR A 256 14.45 10.02 5.62
CA TYR A 256 14.34 9.39 4.30
C TYR A 256 13.22 8.35 4.21
N PHE A 257 12.55 8.00 5.32
CA PHE A 257 11.53 6.96 5.30
C PHE A 257 10.28 7.42 4.54
N GLU A 258 9.63 6.48 3.87
CA GLU A 258 8.39 6.75 3.16
C GLU A 258 7.19 6.29 4.01
N GLU A 259 6.12 7.08 3.95
CA GLU A 259 4.84 6.68 4.55
C GLU A 259 4.29 5.45 3.79
N PRO A 260 4.04 4.32 4.46
CA PRO A 260 3.50 3.14 3.79
C PRO A 260 2.01 3.30 3.49
N SER A 261 1.52 2.46 2.59
CA SER A 261 0.09 2.26 2.35
C SER A 261 -0.33 0.86 2.78
N PHE A 262 -1.62 0.51 2.70
CA PHE A 262 -2.07 -0.88 2.89
C PHE A 262 -1.29 -1.86 2.00
N ASP A 263 -0.94 -1.41 0.80
CA ASP A 263 -0.19 -2.12 -0.23
C ASP A 263 1.25 -2.47 0.18
N SER A 264 1.87 -1.60 0.96
CA SER A 264 3.24 -1.79 1.47
C SER A 264 3.31 -3.03 2.37
N PHE A 265 2.28 -3.27 3.19
CA PHE A 265 2.20 -4.42 4.08
C PHE A 265 1.68 -5.68 3.41
N SER A 266 0.85 -5.53 2.38
CA SER A 266 0.47 -6.65 1.51
C SER A 266 1.67 -7.20 0.75
N SER A 267 2.57 -6.33 0.27
CA SER A 267 3.77 -6.73 -0.47
C SER A 267 4.91 -7.25 0.43
N ARG A 268 4.93 -6.86 1.72
CA ARG A 268 5.93 -7.27 2.71
C ARG A 268 5.29 -7.51 4.09
N PRO A 269 4.63 -8.67 4.28
CA PRO A 269 3.91 -8.96 5.52
C PRO A 269 4.80 -9.00 6.76
N GLU A 270 6.08 -9.34 6.61
CA GLU A 270 7.07 -9.36 7.70
C GLU A 270 7.36 -7.97 8.28
N GLU A 271 7.04 -6.90 7.54
CA GLU A 271 7.12 -5.52 8.05
C GLU A 271 5.86 -5.13 8.84
N ASN A 272 4.76 -5.89 8.77
CA ASN A 272 3.57 -5.65 9.59
C ASN A 272 3.69 -6.37 10.94
N PHE A 273 4.27 -5.71 11.93
CA PHE A 273 4.44 -6.30 13.26
C PHE A 273 3.09 -6.57 13.93
N THR A 274 2.97 -7.73 14.58
CA THR A 274 1.74 -8.13 15.27
C THR A 274 1.51 -7.29 16.53
N TYR A 275 0.26 -7.19 16.96
CA TYR A 275 -0.08 -6.53 18.21
C TYR A 275 0.69 -7.09 19.40
N SER A 276 0.78 -8.42 19.55
CA SER A 276 1.47 -9.04 20.69
C SER A 276 2.96 -8.71 20.72
N THR A 277 3.62 -8.68 19.57
CA THR A 277 5.01 -8.25 19.43
C THR A 277 5.20 -6.79 19.85
N VAL A 278 4.35 -5.88 19.35
CA VAL A 278 4.43 -4.45 19.67
C VAL A 278 4.09 -4.19 21.14
N ALA A 279 3.08 -4.86 21.68
CA ALA A 279 2.65 -4.70 23.07
C ALA A 279 3.68 -5.21 24.08
N ALA A 280 4.50 -6.21 23.72
CA ALA A 280 5.57 -6.71 24.58
C ALA A 280 6.70 -5.70 24.77
N GLU A 281 7.05 -4.94 23.72
CA GLU A 281 8.11 -3.91 23.78
C GLU A 281 7.71 -2.60 23.07
N PRO A 282 6.73 -1.82 23.56
CA PRO A 282 6.17 -0.70 22.81
C PRO A 282 7.19 0.36 22.39
N ALA A 283 8.17 0.66 23.25
CA ALA A 283 9.20 1.65 22.96
C ALA A 283 10.13 1.25 21.80
N LEU A 284 10.33 -0.06 21.57
CA LEU A 284 11.15 -0.55 20.47
C LEU A 284 10.44 -0.39 19.12
N TYR A 285 9.11 -0.49 19.13
CA TYR A 285 8.24 -0.39 17.96
C TYR A 285 7.58 0.99 17.80
N ALA A 286 7.98 1.96 18.62
CA ALA A 286 7.50 3.34 18.53
C ALA A 286 7.69 3.88 17.11
N ASP A 287 6.68 4.58 16.59
CA ASP A 287 6.67 5.15 15.24
C ASP A 287 6.74 4.16 14.07
N CYS A 288 6.76 2.84 14.32
CA CYS A 288 6.53 1.85 13.28
C CYS A 288 5.08 1.94 12.78
N TRP A 289 4.87 1.60 11.52
CA TRP A 289 3.56 1.53 10.91
C TRP A 289 2.98 0.12 11.03
N VAL A 290 1.67 0.01 11.21
CA VAL A 290 0.98 -1.29 11.31
C VAL A 290 -0.34 -1.24 10.55
N VAL A 291 -0.76 -2.41 10.07
CA VAL A 291 -2.12 -2.62 9.58
C VAL A 291 -2.76 -3.68 10.45
N TRP A 292 -3.64 -3.25 11.36
CA TRP A 292 -4.35 -4.15 12.25
C TRP A 292 -5.85 -4.17 11.93
N SER A 293 -6.41 -5.37 12.00
CA SER A 293 -7.82 -5.63 11.81
C SER A 293 -8.51 -5.75 13.16
N GLY A 294 -9.79 -5.38 13.21
CA GLY A 294 -10.59 -5.53 14.42
C GLY A 294 -11.93 -4.83 14.33
N ARG A 295 -12.63 -4.77 15.45
CA ARG A 295 -13.87 -4.00 15.61
C ARG A 295 -13.65 -2.78 16.47
N ILE A 296 -14.42 -1.74 16.23
CA ILE A 296 -14.33 -0.49 16.95
C ILE A 296 -15.32 -0.49 18.12
N SER A 297 -14.86 -0.04 19.28
CA SER A 297 -15.69 0.24 20.46
C SER A 297 -15.36 1.62 21.01
N ASN A 298 -16.20 2.15 21.90
CA ASN A 298 -15.97 3.43 22.58
C ASN A 298 -15.65 4.61 21.63
N ALA A 299 -16.23 4.61 20.42
CA ALA A 299 -16.02 5.63 19.42
C ALA A 299 -16.60 6.97 19.89
N LYS A 300 -15.79 8.03 19.84
CA LYS A 300 -16.18 9.39 20.20
C LYS A 300 -15.47 10.40 19.30
N THR A 301 -16.16 11.51 19.07
CA THR A 301 -15.62 12.65 18.32
C THR A 301 -15.67 13.88 19.19
N GLU A 302 -14.51 14.46 19.49
CA GLU A 302 -14.36 15.66 20.32
C GLU A 302 -13.43 16.64 19.60
N ASN A 303 -13.85 17.90 19.40
CA ASN A 303 -13.04 18.95 18.77
C ASN A 303 -12.42 18.57 17.41
N GLY A 304 -13.13 17.77 16.59
CA GLY A 304 -12.67 17.31 15.28
C GLY A 304 -11.75 16.09 15.31
N VAL A 305 -11.34 15.64 16.48
CA VAL A 305 -10.55 14.42 16.68
C VAL A 305 -11.49 13.25 16.92
N PHE A 306 -11.33 12.19 16.13
CA PHE A 306 -12.02 10.92 16.35
C PHE A 306 -11.13 10.01 17.19
N SER A 307 -11.69 9.39 18.22
CA SER A 307 -11.00 8.40 19.02
C SER A 307 -11.88 7.20 19.28
N CYS A 308 -11.27 6.03 19.37
CA CYS A 308 -11.97 4.78 19.66
C CYS A 308 -11.00 3.74 20.23
N ASP A 309 -11.55 2.61 20.67
CA ASP A 309 -10.76 1.43 21.01
C ASP A 309 -10.90 0.39 19.89
N LEU A 310 -9.76 -0.04 19.34
CA LEU A 310 -9.70 -1.14 18.39
C LEU A 310 -9.53 -2.46 19.15
N LEU A 311 -10.52 -3.34 19.01
CA LEU A 311 -10.47 -4.73 19.46
C LEU A 311 -9.71 -5.55 18.42
N VAL A 312 -8.38 -5.62 18.57
CA VAL A 312 -7.48 -6.23 17.58
C VAL A 312 -7.75 -7.73 17.45
N GLY A 313 -7.85 -8.21 16.21
CA GLY A 313 -8.16 -9.61 15.88
C GLY A 313 -9.65 -9.97 16.00
N TYR A 314 -10.50 -9.03 16.42
CA TYR A 314 -11.93 -9.26 16.67
C TYR A 314 -12.82 -9.02 15.44
N GLU A 315 -12.30 -9.19 14.23
CA GLU A 315 -13.08 -9.09 12.99
C GLU A 315 -14.26 -10.08 12.94
N ASN A 316 -14.02 -11.33 13.37
CA ASN A 316 -14.95 -12.47 13.24
C ASN A 316 -15.70 -12.82 14.53
N LEU A 317 -15.59 -11.98 15.58
CA LEU A 317 -16.22 -12.19 16.88
C LEU A 317 -15.69 -13.40 17.70
N GLU A 318 -14.56 -14.00 17.31
CA GLU A 318 -14.02 -15.21 17.94
C GLU A 318 -13.02 -14.92 19.08
N ARG A 319 -12.05 -14.04 18.82
CA ARG A 319 -10.92 -13.80 19.71
C ARG A 319 -10.49 -12.34 19.68
N VAL A 320 -10.15 -11.79 20.84
CA VAL A 320 -9.53 -10.47 20.98
C VAL A 320 -8.07 -10.70 21.37
N ASP A 321 -7.14 -10.28 20.51
CA ASP A 321 -5.70 -10.33 20.80
C ASP A 321 -5.26 -9.18 21.71
N GLY A 322 -5.99 -8.06 21.66
CA GLY A 322 -5.83 -6.95 22.57
C GLY A 322 -6.76 -5.79 22.25
N ILE A 323 -6.70 -4.78 23.11
CA ILE A 323 -7.48 -3.55 22.98
C ILE A 323 -6.49 -2.39 22.93
N VAL A 324 -6.53 -1.61 21.86
CA VAL A 324 -5.62 -0.47 21.68
C VAL A 324 -6.41 0.81 21.37
N PRO A 325 -6.17 1.91 22.09
CA PRO A 325 -6.74 3.20 21.75
C PRO A 325 -6.22 3.67 20.39
N VAL A 326 -7.12 4.13 19.54
CA VAL A 326 -6.82 4.70 18.22
C VAL A 326 -7.32 6.12 18.16
N ILE A 327 -6.50 7.02 17.65
CA ILE A 327 -6.81 8.43 17.46
C ILE A 327 -6.64 8.77 15.99
N PHE A 328 -7.61 9.45 15.40
CA PHE A 328 -7.54 10.04 14.07
C PHE A 328 -7.76 11.54 14.17
N ASP A 329 -6.88 12.32 13.54
CA ASP A 329 -7.06 13.77 13.40
C ASP A 329 -8.18 14.14 12.41
N VAL A 330 -8.64 13.16 11.62
CA VAL A 330 -9.76 13.29 10.69
C VAL A 330 -10.75 12.18 10.95
N VAL A 331 -12.02 12.52 11.18
CA VAL A 331 -13.09 11.56 11.45
C VAL A 331 -13.27 10.60 10.25
N PRO A 332 -12.98 9.29 10.39
CA PRO A 332 -13.15 8.35 9.30
C PRO A 332 -14.63 8.00 9.08
N LYS A 333 -15.03 7.73 7.83
CA LYS A 333 -16.35 7.18 7.52
C LYS A 333 -16.35 5.69 7.86
N ILE A 334 -16.96 5.34 8.98
CA ILE A 334 -17.06 3.98 9.48
C ILE A 334 -18.46 3.71 10.02
N GLU A 335 -18.99 2.53 9.74
CA GLU A 335 -20.20 2.00 10.35
C GLU A 335 -19.78 1.13 11.54
N GLY A 336 -20.26 1.51 12.73
CA GLY A 336 -19.72 1.01 14.00
C GLY A 336 -19.87 -0.50 14.24
N ASP A 337 -20.77 -1.18 13.53
CA ASP A 337 -21.01 -2.62 13.68
C ASP A 337 -20.17 -3.51 12.76
N ARG A 338 -19.27 -2.93 11.96
CA ARG A 338 -18.42 -3.69 11.02
C ARG A 338 -16.97 -3.71 11.46
N ALA A 339 -16.29 -4.80 11.09
CA ALA A 339 -14.85 -4.89 11.20
C ALA A 339 -14.16 -3.88 10.28
N VAL A 340 -13.01 -3.39 10.72
CA VAL A 340 -12.17 -2.44 10.00
C VAL A 340 -10.74 -2.97 9.90
N LYS A 341 -10.01 -2.51 8.90
CA LYS A 341 -8.54 -2.55 8.87
C LYS A 341 -8.04 -1.13 9.00
N ILE A 342 -7.14 -0.90 9.95
CA ILE A 342 -6.58 0.42 10.22
C ILE A 342 -5.10 0.40 9.89
N LEU A 343 -4.70 1.24 8.94
CA LEU A 343 -3.31 1.64 8.77
C LEU A 343 -3.01 2.74 9.78
N ALA A 344 -2.07 2.50 10.69
CA ALA A 344 -1.74 3.43 11.76
C ALA A 344 -0.25 3.43 12.08
N GLN A 345 0.20 4.51 12.70
CA GLN A 345 1.50 4.59 13.33
C GLN A 345 1.39 4.27 14.82
N VAL A 346 2.32 3.45 15.32
CA VAL A 346 2.45 3.11 16.74
C VAL A 346 2.96 4.32 17.52
N LYS A 347 2.29 4.69 18.61
CA LYS A 347 2.69 5.76 19.52
C LYS A 347 2.65 5.29 20.96
N LEU A 348 3.35 6.03 21.81
CA LEU A 348 3.24 5.90 23.27
C LEU A 348 2.68 7.20 23.83
N LYS A 349 1.58 7.10 24.57
CA LYS A 349 1.02 8.22 25.34
C LYS A 349 1.05 7.84 26.81
N ASP A 350 1.75 8.62 27.62
CA ASP A 350 1.96 8.34 29.06
C ASP A 350 2.51 6.91 29.31
N GLY A 351 3.40 6.44 28.41
CA GLY A 351 3.98 5.11 28.45
C GLY A 351 3.07 3.97 27.98
N LYS A 352 1.82 4.25 27.60
CA LYS A 352 0.86 3.26 27.10
C LYS A 352 0.81 3.26 25.58
N LEU A 353 0.70 2.06 25.01
CA LEU A 353 0.53 1.86 23.57
C LEU A 353 -0.78 2.51 23.10
N CYS A 354 -0.68 3.34 22.07
CA CYS A 354 -1.81 3.83 21.29
C CYS A 354 -1.45 3.85 19.81
N LEU A 355 -2.47 3.96 18.97
CA LEU A 355 -2.33 4.08 17.53
C LEU A 355 -2.75 5.47 17.08
N PHE A 356 -1.94 6.04 16.20
CA PHE A 356 -2.32 7.21 15.43
C PHE A 356 -2.78 6.74 14.04
N GLY A 357 -4.09 6.71 13.85
CA GLY A 357 -4.76 6.20 12.67
C GLY A 357 -4.56 7.12 11.48
N ARG A 358 -4.15 6.54 10.35
CA ARG A 358 -3.93 7.28 9.10
C ARG A 358 -5.03 7.04 8.08
N SER A 359 -5.41 5.77 7.89
CA SER A 359 -6.52 5.42 7.02
C SER A 359 -7.22 4.18 7.52
N VAL A 360 -8.51 4.09 7.20
CA VAL A 360 -9.36 2.97 7.55
C VAL A 360 -9.92 2.38 6.26
N TYR A 361 -9.79 1.07 6.15
CA TYR A 361 -10.53 0.29 5.18
C TYR A 361 -11.65 -0.46 5.90
N GLN A 362 -12.88 -0.18 5.50
CA GLN A 362 -14.06 -0.91 5.96
C GLN A 362 -14.74 -1.50 4.72
N PRO A 363 -14.95 -2.82 4.67
CA PRO A 363 -15.69 -3.44 3.57
C PRO A 363 -17.11 -2.82 3.45
N LEU A 364 -17.55 -2.55 2.21
CA LEU A 364 -18.88 -1.98 1.92
C LEU A 364 -20.05 -2.89 2.31
N ARG A 365 -19.80 -4.14 2.68
CA ARG A 365 -20.81 -5.10 3.16
C ARG A 365 -20.62 -5.40 4.65
N LYS A 366 -21.73 -5.64 5.34
CA LYS A 366 -21.73 -6.30 6.65
C LYS A 366 -21.48 -7.80 6.41
N ASN A 367 -20.47 -8.38 7.08
CA ASN A 367 -20.26 -9.83 7.10
C ASN A 367 -21.39 -10.51 7.88
#